data_AF-A0AAU1YF66-F1
#
_entry.id   AF-A0AAU1YF66-F1
#
_cell.length_a   1.000
_cell.length_b   1.000
_cell.length_c   1.000
_cell.angle_alpha   90.00
_cell.angle_beta   90.00
_cell.angle_gamma   90.00
#
_symmetry.space_group_name_H-M   'P 1'
#
loop_
_entity.id
_entity.type
_entity.pdbx_description
1 polymer ?
#
loop_
_entity_poly.entity_id
_entity_poly.type
_entity_poly.pdbx_seq_one_letter_code
_entity_poly.pdbx_strand_id
1 'polypeptide(L)'
;MQHEIEFQLYGAITTTKAVLAARREAGAGTPLYTTGAGSIDPVPQVGNVNAAAAALRNWVINLQKELAGIGIQAAHVGIDVSIGTSAVPGFPTAQPEEIDLPRLLVPAHHQARPGRTRLPPLMYTSSQVTP
;
A
#
# COMPACT_ATOMS: atom_id res chain seq x y z
N MET A 1 -9.53 -14.07 -6.97
CA MET A 1 -9.35 -13.56 -5.59
C MET A 1 -8.42 -14.45 -4.78
N GLN A 2 -8.75 -15.73 -4.58
CA GLN A 2 -7.95 -16.66 -3.75
C GLN A 2 -6.44 -16.64 -4.11
N HIS A 3 -6.12 -16.80 -5.39
CA HIS A 3 -4.75 -16.72 -5.89
C HIS A 3 -4.01 -15.45 -5.47
N GLU A 4 -4.67 -14.28 -5.56
CA GLU A 4 -4.06 -13.00 -5.20
C GLU A 4 -3.77 -12.89 -3.70
N ILE A 5 -4.65 -13.44 -2.85
CA ILE A 5 -4.46 -13.49 -1.40
C ILE A 5 -3.28 -14.40 -1.05
N GLU A 6 -3.23 -15.58 -1.66
CA GLU A 6 -2.13 -16.52 -1.46
C GLU A 6 -0.79 -15.91 -1.88
N PHE A 7 -0.76 -15.29 -3.05
CA PHE A 7 0.45 -14.70 -3.60
C PHE A 7 0.91 -13.46 -2.81
N GLN A 8 0.06 -12.45 -2.69
CA GLN A 8 0.47 -11.16 -2.11
C GLN A 8 0.52 -11.19 -0.58
N LEU A 9 -0.52 -11.70 0.09
CA LEU A 9 -0.60 -11.66 1.55
C LEU A 9 0.17 -12.84 2.18
N TYR A 10 -0.18 -14.08 1.83
CA TYR A 10 0.43 -15.24 2.47
C TYR A 10 1.89 -15.45 2.04
N GLY A 11 2.25 -15.11 0.81
CA GLY A 11 3.65 -15.05 0.36
C GLY A 11 4.48 -14.07 1.19
N ALA A 12 3.97 -12.86 1.43
CA ALA A 12 4.64 -11.87 2.27
C ALA A 12 4.78 -12.31 3.73
N ILE A 13 3.73 -12.91 4.32
CA ILE A 13 3.77 -13.45 5.68
C ILE A 13 4.82 -14.55 5.80
N THR A 14 4.85 -15.47 4.84
CA THR A 14 5.80 -16.60 4.81
C THR A 14 7.23 -16.09 4.74
N THR A 15 7.50 -15.15 3.83
CA THR A 15 8.83 -14.54 3.66
C THR A 15 9.24 -13.79 4.92
N THR A 16 8.33 -13.03 5.54
CA THR A 16 8.60 -12.29 6.78
C THR A 16 8.99 -13.24 7.90
N LYS A 17 8.24 -14.33 8.10
CA LYS A 17 8.55 -15.34 9.12
C LYS A 17 9.93 -15.95 8.92
N ALA A 18 10.32 -16.21 7.66
CA ALA A 18 11.62 -16.79 7.34
C ALA A 18 12.80 -15.86 7.70
N VAL A 19 12.63 -14.54 7.62
CA VAL A 19 13.73 -13.58 7.85
C VAL A 19 13.68 -12.91 9.24
N LEU A 20 12.55 -12.96 9.95
CA LEU A 20 12.35 -12.16 11.17
C LEU A 20 13.33 -12.53 12.29
N ALA A 21 13.65 -13.81 12.45
CA ALA A 21 14.61 -14.26 13.47
C ALA A 21 15.99 -13.60 13.27
N ALA A 22 16.55 -13.71 12.06
CA ALA A 22 17.83 -13.09 11.72
C ALA A 22 17.80 -11.56 11.86
N ARG A 23 16.67 -10.90 11.56
CA ARG A 23 16.51 -9.45 11.75
C ARG A 23 16.45 -9.05 13.23
N ARG A 24 15.88 -9.88 14.09
CA ARG A 24 15.88 -9.69 15.55
C ARG A 24 17.29 -9.84 16.12
N GLU A 25 18.04 -10.83 15.68
CA GLU A 25 19.45 -11.01 16.07
C GLU A 25 20.30 -9.82 15.64
N ALA A 26 20.07 -9.28 14.45
CA ALA A 26 20.75 -8.07 13.96
C ALA A 26 20.32 -6.79 14.70
N GLY A 27 19.21 -6.79 15.43
CA GLY A 27 18.66 -5.62 16.13
C GLY A 27 18.22 -4.46 15.23
N ALA A 28 18.26 -4.63 13.90
CA ALA A 28 17.95 -3.61 12.93
C ALA A 28 17.46 -4.18 11.60
N GLY A 29 16.59 -3.44 10.92
CA GLY A 29 16.16 -3.74 9.55
C GLY A 29 14.80 -3.16 9.20
N THR A 30 14.54 -3.01 7.90
CA THR A 30 13.26 -2.47 7.40
C THR A 30 12.82 -3.22 6.14
N PRO A 31 12.18 -4.39 6.26
CA PRO A 31 11.47 -4.99 5.14
C PRO A 31 10.46 -3.99 4.53
N LEU A 32 10.53 -3.86 3.21
CA LEU A 32 9.61 -3.07 2.40
C LEU A 32 8.65 -4.01 1.67
N TYR A 33 7.37 -3.70 1.72
CA TYR A 33 6.31 -4.47 1.09
C TYR A 33 5.63 -3.61 0.04
N THR A 34 5.68 -4.05 -1.21
CA THR A 34 5.19 -3.27 -2.34
C THR A 34 3.89 -3.82 -2.87
N THR A 35 2.95 -2.94 -3.22
CA THR A 35 1.75 -3.29 -3.99
C THR A 35 1.44 -2.20 -5.00
N GLY A 36 0.39 -2.39 -5.80
CA GLY A 36 -0.25 -1.27 -6.51
C GLY A 36 -0.88 -0.24 -5.56
N ALA A 37 -1.07 0.99 -6.03
CA ALA A 37 -1.78 2.05 -5.28
C ALA A 37 -3.28 1.75 -5.06
N GLY A 38 -3.83 0.78 -5.78
CA GLY A 38 -5.17 0.23 -5.53
C GLY A 38 -5.36 -0.41 -4.15
N SER A 39 -4.27 -0.60 -3.39
CA SER A 39 -4.30 -0.90 -1.94
C SER A 39 -4.84 0.26 -1.08
N ILE A 40 -4.92 1.48 -1.64
CA ILE A 40 -5.36 2.73 -0.99
C ILE A 40 -6.62 3.27 -1.68
N ASP A 41 -6.59 3.50 -3.00
CA ASP A 41 -7.74 3.96 -3.80
C ASP A 41 -8.08 2.92 -4.88
N PRO A 42 -8.94 1.93 -4.58
CA PRO A 42 -9.19 0.79 -5.46
C PRO A 42 -9.95 1.19 -6.73
N VAL A 43 -9.69 0.46 -7.80
CA VAL A 43 -10.32 0.60 -9.12
C VAL A 43 -10.97 -0.71 -9.57
N PRO A 44 -12.07 -0.68 -10.33
CA PRO A 44 -12.83 -1.88 -10.65
C PRO A 44 -12.08 -2.86 -11.58
N GLN A 45 -11.21 -2.36 -12.47
CA GLN A 45 -10.51 -3.19 -13.47
C GLN A 45 -9.65 -4.31 -12.88
N VAL A 46 -9.17 -4.13 -11.64
CA VAL A 46 -8.30 -5.09 -10.94
C VAL A 46 -8.76 -5.33 -9.50
N GLY A 47 -10.08 -5.40 -9.29
CA GLY A 47 -10.69 -5.47 -7.95
C GLY A 47 -10.21 -6.62 -7.06
N ASN A 48 -9.93 -7.80 -7.65
CA ASN A 48 -9.34 -8.94 -6.94
C ASN A 48 -7.91 -8.64 -6.45
N VAL A 49 -7.08 -8.03 -7.30
CA VAL A 49 -5.70 -7.64 -6.97
C VAL A 49 -5.72 -6.56 -5.87
N ASN A 50 -6.60 -5.57 -5.99
CA ASN A 50 -6.74 -4.47 -5.03
C ASN A 50 -7.11 -4.95 -3.63
N ALA A 51 -8.04 -5.91 -3.52
CA ALA A 51 -8.42 -6.45 -2.24
C ALA A 51 -7.26 -7.20 -1.55
N ALA A 52 -6.50 -8.01 -2.28
CA ALA A 52 -5.32 -8.67 -1.73
C ALA A 52 -4.22 -7.67 -1.35
N ALA A 53 -3.98 -6.66 -2.18
CA ALA A 53 -3.05 -5.59 -1.91
C ALA A 53 -3.44 -4.77 -0.66
N ALA A 54 -4.73 -4.47 -0.47
CA ALA A 54 -5.25 -3.79 0.70
C ALA A 54 -5.10 -4.66 1.98
N ALA A 55 -5.32 -5.97 1.86
CA ALA A 55 -5.08 -6.91 2.96
C ALA A 55 -3.60 -6.94 3.37
N LEU A 56 -2.68 -6.99 2.40
CA LEU A 56 -1.23 -6.90 2.67
C LEU A 56 -0.88 -5.56 3.34
N ARG A 57 -1.35 -4.43 2.79
CA ARG A 57 -1.13 -3.11 3.39
C ARG A 57 -1.59 -3.06 4.85
N ASN A 58 -2.80 -3.53 5.13
CA ASN A 58 -3.34 -3.58 6.49
C ASN A 58 -2.45 -4.43 7.41
N TRP A 59 -2.05 -5.60 6.95
CA TRP A 59 -1.19 -6.50 7.72
C TRP A 59 0.17 -5.85 8.04
N VAL A 60 0.82 -5.22 7.06
CA VAL A 60 2.12 -4.54 7.26
C VAL A 60 2.04 -3.38 8.25
N ILE A 61 0.96 -2.60 8.22
CA ILE A 61 0.74 -1.51 9.19
C ILE A 61 0.64 -2.06 10.61
N ASN A 62 -0.01 -3.22 10.80
CA ASN A 62 -0.08 -3.86 12.11
C ASN A 62 1.26 -4.49 12.51
N LEU A 63 1.97 -5.11 11.57
CA LEU A 63 3.33 -5.61 11.82
C LEU A 63 4.26 -4.49 12.29
N GLN A 64 4.22 -3.31 11.66
CA GLN A 64 4.99 -2.15 12.09
C GLN A 64 4.70 -1.76 13.54
N LYS A 65 3.44 -1.84 13.98
CA LYS A 65 3.07 -1.54 15.37
C LYS A 65 3.66 -2.59 16.33
N GLU A 66 3.63 -3.86 15.95
CA GLU A 66 4.22 -4.96 16.74
C GLU A 66 5.74 -4.87 16.84
N LEU A 67 6.41 -4.32 15.83
CA LEU A 67 7.87 -4.18 15.79
C LEU A 67 8.36 -2.85 16.39
N ALA A 68 7.45 -1.97 16.81
CA ALA A 68 7.81 -0.67 17.37
C ALA A 68 8.71 -0.83 18.61
N GLY A 69 9.81 -0.08 18.64
CA GLY A 69 10.71 -0.03 19.81
C GLY A 69 11.79 -1.11 19.86
N ILE A 70 11.84 -2.06 18.91
CA ILE A 70 12.87 -3.13 18.88
C ILE A 70 13.87 -3.00 17.73
N GLY A 71 14.01 -1.78 17.17
CA GLY A 71 14.99 -1.48 16.11
C GLY A 71 14.63 -1.99 14.71
N ILE A 72 13.55 -2.76 14.58
CA ILE A 72 13.04 -3.25 13.29
C ILE A 72 11.81 -2.43 12.89
N GLN A 73 11.69 -2.13 11.60
CA GLN A 73 10.54 -1.45 11.01
C GLN A 73 9.92 -2.35 9.92
N ALA A 74 8.67 -2.12 9.56
CA ALA A 74 8.01 -2.68 8.40
C ALA A 74 7.28 -1.55 7.69
N ALA A 75 7.50 -1.38 6.38
CA ALA A 75 6.87 -0.31 5.63
C ALA A 75 6.18 -0.85 4.38
N HIS A 76 4.98 -0.33 4.12
CA HIS A 76 4.25 -0.58 2.89
C HIS A 76 4.47 0.58 1.92
N VAL A 77 4.68 0.25 0.64
CA VAL A 77 4.85 1.22 -0.45
C VAL A 77 3.88 0.87 -1.58
N GLY A 78 2.92 1.75 -1.83
CA GLY A 78 2.05 1.65 -3.00
C GLY A 78 2.71 2.30 -4.22
N ILE A 79 2.81 1.56 -5.32
CA ILE A 79 3.35 2.03 -6.60
C ILE A 79 2.18 2.20 -7.57
N ASP A 80 2.03 3.39 -8.17
CA ASP A 80 0.86 3.72 -9.00
C ASP A 80 1.16 3.86 -10.50
N VAL A 81 2.43 3.82 -10.90
CA VAL A 81 2.81 4.13 -12.28
C VAL A 81 3.72 3.06 -12.85
N SER A 82 3.42 2.66 -14.10
CA SER A 82 4.32 1.84 -14.91
C SER A 82 5.20 2.75 -15.76
N ILE A 83 6.45 2.36 -15.97
CA ILE A 83 7.37 3.06 -16.88
C ILE A 83 7.35 2.35 -18.23
N GLY A 84 7.13 3.10 -19.31
CA GLY A 84 7.06 2.54 -20.67
C GLY A 84 5.77 1.77 -20.93
N THR A 85 5.73 0.46 -20.64
CA THR A 85 4.56 -0.39 -20.91
C THR A 85 3.63 -0.45 -19.71
N SER A 86 2.33 -0.21 -19.93
CA SER A 86 1.35 -0.27 -18.84
C SER A 86 1.14 -1.69 -18.34
N ALA A 87 1.26 -1.88 -17.02
CA ALA A 87 0.91 -3.14 -16.35
C ALA A 87 -0.61 -3.46 -16.41
N VAL A 88 -1.45 -2.42 -16.51
CA VAL A 88 -2.90 -2.55 -16.68
C VAL A 88 -3.31 -1.83 -17.97
N PRO A 89 -3.90 -2.51 -18.96
CA PRO A 89 -4.30 -1.87 -20.21
C PRO A 89 -5.16 -0.62 -19.98
N GLY A 90 -4.78 0.49 -20.62
CA GLY A 90 -5.47 1.79 -20.49
C GLY A 90 -5.07 2.63 -19.28
N PHE A 91 -4.16 2.17 -18.42
CA PHE A 91 -3.61 2.99 -17.34
C PHE A 91 -2.49 3.90 -17.85
N PRO A 92 -2.32 5.10 -17.25
CA PRO A 92 -1.22 5.98 -17.60
C PRO A 92 0.13 5.32 -17.36
N THR A 93 1.11 5.71 -18.17
CA THR A 93 2.52 5.36 -17.99
C THR A 93 3.32 6.64 -17.82
N ALA A 94 4.46 6.53 -17.15
CA ALA A 94 5.43 7.61 -17.05
C ALA A 94 6.67 7.32 -17.90
N GLN A 95 7.37 8.39 -18.27
CA GLN A 95 8.74 8.34 -18.77
C GLN A 95 9.74 8.37 -17.60
N PRO A 96 10.94 7.78 -17.73
CA PRO A 96 11.94 7.76 -16.67
C PRO A 96 12.26 9.15 -16.10
N GLU A 97 12.30 10.18 -16.95
CA GLU A 97 12.63 11.56 -16.59
C GLU A 97 11.54 12.23 -15.73
N GLU A 98 10.36 11.64 -15.66
CA GLU A 98 9.26 12.13 -14.81
C GLU A 98 9.41 11.69 -13.35
N ILE A 99 10.27 10.69 -13.08
CA ILE A 99 10.49 10.07 -11.75
C ILE A 99 11.88 10.46 -11.20
N ASP A 100 12.29 11.72 -11.39
CA ASP A 100 13.51 12.23 -10.77
C ASP A 100 13.23 12.71 -9.33
N LEU A 101 14.21 12.56 -8.42
CA LEU A 101 14.10 12.86 -6.98
C LEU A 101 13.51 14.25 -6.66
N PRO A 102 13.82 15.34 -7.40
CA PRO A 102 13.22 16.65 -7.15
C PRO A 102 11.71 16.70 -7.45
N ARG A 103 11.22 15.84 -8.35
CA ARG A 103 9.79 15.76 -8.74
C ARG A 103 8.98 14.85 -7.83
N LEU A 104 9.62 13.91 -7.13
CA LEU A 104 8.97 13.02 -6.16
C LEU A 104 8.52 13.73 -4.87
N LEU A 105 9.05 14.93 -4.58
CA LEU A 105 8.62 15.77 -3.44
C LEU A 105 7.27 16.48 -3.70
N VAL A 106 6.72 16.40 -4.91
CA VAL A 106 5.32 16.79 -5.17
C VAL A 106 4.44 15.59 -4.81
N PRO A 107 3.42 15.72 -3.95
CA PRO A 107 2.58 14.58 -3.59
C PRO A 107 1.90 14.02 -4.85
N ALA A 108 2.38 12.86 -5.30
CA ALA A 108 1.80 12.12 -6.43
C ALA A 108 0.34 11.67 -6.17
N HIS A 109 -0.16 11.84 -4.94
CA HIS A 109 -1.53 11.50 -4.54
C HIS A 109 -2.61 12.52 -4.97
N HIS A 110 -2.26 13.56 -5.75
CA HIS A 110 -3.26 14.55 -6.19
C HIS A 110 -3.12 15.05 -7.64
N GLN A 111 -2.71 14.19 -8.59
CA GLN A 111 -3.20 14.41 -9.95
C GLN A 111 -4.69 14.08 -9.96
N ALA A 112 -5.49 15.08 -9.59
CA ALA A 112 -6.93 15.04 -9.60
C ALA A 112 -7.41 14.52 -10.95
N ARG A 113 -8.10 13.37 -10.93
CA ARG A 113 -8.91 12.96 -12.07
C ARG A 113 -9.92 14.10 -12.34
N PRO A 114 -9.98 14.67 -13.55
CA PRO A 114 -10.99 15.68 -13.86
C PRO A 114 -12.39 15.10 -13.60
N GLY A 115 -13.16 15.73 -12.72
CA GLY A 115 -14.55 15.36 -12.39
C GLY A 115 -14.85 14.90 -10.96
N ARG A 116 -13.89 14.86 -10.02
CA ARG A 116 -14.18 14.46 -8.62
C ARG A 116 -14.66 15.66 -7.79
N THR A 117 -15.97 15.89 -7.72
CA THR A 117 -16.58 16.77 -6.72
C THR A 117 -16.26 16.21 -5.33
N ARG A 118 -15.68 17.02 -4.44
CA ARG A 118 -15.51 16.64 -3.03
C ARG A 118 -16.91 16.44 -2.44
N LEU A 119 -17.26 15.21 -2.09
CA LEU A 119 -18.38 14.97 -1.19
C LEU A 119 -18.03 15.62 0.17
N PRO A 120 -18.96 16.39 0.79
CA PRO A 120 -18.72 16.95 2.10
C PRO A 120 -18.56 15.82 3.14
N PRO A 121 -17.76 16.03 4.19
CA PRO A 121 -17.59 15.03 5.24
C PRO A 121 -18.95 14.72 5.89
N LEU A 122 -19.27 13.43 5.96
CA LEU A 122 -20.37 12.93 6.79
C LEU A 122 -20.06 13.35 8.24
N MET A 123 -20.83 14.30 8.77
CA MET A 123 -20.86 14.54 10.22
C MET A 123 -21.43 13.29 10.88
N TYR A 124 -20.58 12.53 11.55
CA TYR A 124 -21.03 11.47 12.45
C TYR A 124 -21.62 12.13 13.70
N THR A 125 -22.95 12.23 13.77
CA THR A 125 -23.63 12.60 15.01
C THR A 125 -23.56 11.39 15.95
N SER A 126 -22.73 11.50 16.97
CA SER A 126 -22.70 10.59 18.11
C SER A 126 -24.04 10.68 18.86
N SER A 127 -24.99 9.81 18.55
CA SER A 127 -26.15 9.59 19.41
C SER A 127 -25.69 8.86 20.67
N GLN A 128 -26.02 9.46 21.81
CA GLN A 128 -25.60 9.05 23.13
C GLN A 128 -26.06 7.63 23.45
N VAL A 129 -25.13 6.81 23.94
CA VAL A 129 -25.44 5.66 24.78
C VAL A 129 -25.42 6.17 26.21
N THR A 130 -26.61 6.32 26.80
CA THR A 130 -26.78 6.52 28.25
C THR A 130 -26.99 5.14 28.91
N PRO A 131 -26.64 4.98 30.21
CA PRO A 131 -26.14 3.74 30.81
C PRO A 131 -27.17 2.62 30.98
#